data_AF-A0A536HNP2-F1
#
_entry.id   AF-A0A536HNP2-F1
#
_cell.length_a   1.000
_cell.length_b   1.000
_cell.length_c   1.000
_cell.angle_alpha   90.00
_cell.angle_beta   90.00
_cell.angle_gamma   90.00
#
_symmetry.space_group_name_H-M   'P 1'
#
loop_
_entity.id
_entity.type
_entity.pdbx_description
1 polymer ?
#
loop_
_entity_poly.entity_id
_entity_poly.type
_entity_poly.pdbx_seq_one_letter_code
_entity_poly.pdbx_strand_id
1 'polypeptide(L)'
;MREGLAREFPGALRAVAWTRARVGRRLVLWDEPVVWATLSGIGAGFLVAAVVQAAVGLANEAIQALRAPMPFSLFPAVTIAGTAAAAAVALGAGGLAALVLDVVYVAAGIALRVPGAITFCERSGGANPFPGPDQCTAVGFLASLWPQFVGIGLGIVLARTSLITRGEGTNSLLRVAGALALALFVVTAAWGIAVAQSASAAETAGGSTSALTIAAGIAAAAVAAGVLAAQLPRGVRNAAIVAAVWLVPWFALQVPFASRSLTESMAAENVIAIVTSIVIEPIAAAFLVLSAAVASRARFIPRDPA
;
A
#
# COMPACT_ATOMS: atom_id res chain seq x y z
N MET A 1 2.69 42.30 4.80
CA MET A 1 2.46 41.22 5.80
C MET A 1 3.63 40.25 6.00
N ARG A 2 4.40 39.86 4.98
CA ARG A 2 5.54 38.92 5.14
C ARG A 2 6.74 39.47 5.93
N GLU A 3 6.92 40.79 5.98
CA GLU A 3 8.08 41.42 6.63
C GLU A 3 7.96 41.50 8.16
N GLY A 4 6.74 41.55 8.71
CA GLY A 4 6.51 41.58 10.16
C GLY A 4 6.80 40.24 10.83
N LEU A 5 6.31 39.15 10.24
CA LEU A 5 6.55 37.77 10.71
C LEU A 5 8.03 37.36 10.68
N ALA A 6 8.83 37.99 9.81
CA ALA A 6 10.25 37.69 9.70
C ALA A 6 11.09 38.26 10.86
N ARG A 7 10.58 39.29 11.55
CA ARG A 7 11.24 39.87 12.73
C ARG A 7 10.91 39.12 14.02
N GLU A 8 9.69 38.59 14.15
CA GLU A 8 9.24 37.95 15.39
C GLU A 8 9.73 36.50 15.54
N PHE A 9 9.87 35.75 14.44
CA PHE A 9 10.26 34.33 14.50
C PHE A 9 11.37 33.96 13.49
N PRO A 10 12.59 34.53 13.63
CA PRO A 10 13.71 34.23 12.75
C PRO A 10 14.11 32.75 12.79
N GLY A 11 13.90 32.08 13.92
CA GLY A 11 14.11 30.63 14.08
C GLY A 11 13.11 29.78 13.28
N ALA A 12 11.84 30.17 13.24
CA ALA A 12 10.81 29.45 12.47
C ALA A 12 11.03 29.59 10.96
N LEU A 13 11.42 30.79 10.50
CA LEU A 13 11.80 30.97 9.10
C LEU A 13 13.10 30.25 8.74
N ARG A 14 14.08 30.18 9.63
CA ARG A 14 15.28 29.35 9.42
C ARG A 14 14.94 27.87 9.43
N ALA A 15 14.02 27.41 10.26
CA ALA A 15 13.55 26.03 10.25
C ALA A 15 12.77 25.72 8.96
N VAL A 16 11.93 26.63 8.47
CA VAL A 16 11.22 26.52 7.18
C VAL A 16 12.19 26.59 6.00
N ALA A 17 13.22 27.45 6.06
CA ALA A 17 14.25 27.57 5.04
C ALA A 17 15.20 26.37 5.05
N TRP A 18 15.53 25.83 6.22
CA TRP A 18 16.38 24.65 6.40
C TRP A 18 15.64 23.37 6.01
N THR A 19 14.36 23.24 6.37
CA THR A 19 13.49 22.17 5.84
C THR A 19 13.33 22.33 4.34
N ARG A 20 13.08 23.53 3.80
CA ARG A 20 13.11 23.77 2.34
C ARG A 20 14.46 23.51 1.70
N ALA A 21 15.59 23.66 2.39
CA ALA A 21 16.92 23.40 1.83
C ALA A 21 17.24 21.90 1.85
N ARG A 22 16.80 21.16 2.88
CA ARG A 22 16.96 19.69 2.96
C ARG A 22 15.92 18.94 2.13
N VAL A 23 14.66 19.36 2.14
CA VAL A 23 13.58 18.90 1.24
C VAL A 23 13.80 19.44 -0.18
N GLY A 24 14.50 20.58 -0.31
CA GLY A 24 14.99 21.15 -1.57
C GLY A 24 16.21 20.46 -2.15
N ARG A 25 16.67 19.34 -1.56
CA ARG A 25 17.13 18.21 -2.38
C ARG A 25 15.92 17.66 -3.13
N ARG A 26 15.57 18.45 -4.14
CA ARG A 26 14.48 18.31 -5.10
C ARG A 26 14.09 16.85 -5.30
N LEU A 27 12.83 16.52 -5.04
CA LEU A 27 12.23 15.29 -5.53
C LEU A 27 12.28 15.37 -7.05
N VAL A 28 13.23 14.65 -7.64
CA VAL A 28 13.36 14.54 -9.08
C VAL A 28 12.22 13.64 -9.56
N LEU A 29 11.20 14.22 -10.20
CA LEU A 29 10.22 13.44 -10.96
C LEU A 29 10.67 13.33 -12.40
N TRP A 30 10.39 12.20 -13.00
CA TRP A 30 11.05 11.75 -14.21
C TRP A 30 10.06 11.74 -15.35
N ASP A 31 10.43 12.20 -16.54
CA ASP A 31 9.56 12.03 -17.71
C ASP A 31 9.59 10.54 -18.12
N GLU A 32 8.54 9.82 -17.73
CA GLU A 32 8.36 8.40 -18.02
C GLU A 32 7.17 8.19 -18.98
N PRO A 33 7.17 7.09 -19.77
CA PRO A 33 5.98 6.69 -20.49
C PRO A 33 4.80 6.53 -19.53
N VAL A 34 3.61 6.94 -19.96
CA VAL A 34 2.39 7.05 -19.13
C VAL A 34 2.14 5.80 -18.27
N VAL A 35 2.30 4.61 -18.84
CA VAL A 35 2.11 3.33 -18.13
C VAL A 35 3.12 3.14 -17.00
N TRP A 36 4.39 3.47 -17.24
CA TRP A 36 5.46 3.38 -16.24
C TRP A 36 5.32 4.45 -15.16
N ALA A 37 4.91 5.66 -15.53
CA ALA A 37 4.60 6.71 -14.57
C ALA A 37 3.44 6.31 -13.65
N THR A 38 2.41 5.65 -14.20
CA THR A 38 1.28 5.12 -13.43
C THR A 38 1.74 4.04 -12.45
N LEU A 39 2.52 3.05 -12.94
CA LEU A 39 3.10 2.02 -12.07
C LEU A 39 3.97 2.63 -10.97
N SER A 40 4.79 3.63 -11.29
CA SER A 40 5.60 4.35 -10.30
C SER A 40 4.74 5.11 -9.28
N GLY A 41 3.60 5.67 -9.71
CA GLY A 41 2.59 6.28 -8.84
C GLY A 41 2.02 5.27 -7.85
N ILE A 42 1.47 4.16 -8.35
CA ILE A 42 0.94 3.06 -7.53
C ILE A 42 2.00 2.58 -6.53
N GLY A 43 3.25 2.42 -6.99
CA GLY A 43 4.38 2.00 -6.15
C GLY A 43 4.73 3.01 -5.05
N ALA A 44 4.68 4.31 -5.35
CA ALA A 44 4.89 5.36 -4.35
C ALA A 44 3.80 5.34 -3.28
N GLY A 45 2.54 5.18 -3.70
CA GLY A 45 1.41 5.03 -2.78
C GLY A 45 1.56 3.81 -1.88
N PHE A 46 1.96 2.67 -2.44
CA PHE A 46 2.21 1.44 -1.69
C PHE A 46 3.30 1.62 -0.61
N LEU A 47 4.46 2.17 -0.98
CA LEU A 47 5.57 2.35 -0.02
C LEU A 47 5.22 3.38 1.06
N VAL A 48 4.60 4.50 0.70
CA VAL A 48 4.20 5.53 1.67
C VAL A 48 3.12 5.00 2.60
N ALA A 49 2.12 4.28 2.06
CA ALA A 49 1.10 3.64 2.87
C ALA A 49 1.72 2.65 3.86
N ALA A 50 2.66 1.80 3.44
CA ALA A 50 3.35 0.87 4.34
C ALA A 50 4.08 1.59 5.48
N VAL A 51 4.85 2.64 5.17
CA VAL A 51 5.56 3.42 6.21
C VAL A 51 4.59 4.08 7.18
N VAL A 52 3.53 4.72 6.66
CA VAL A 52 2.53 5.40 7.49
C VAL A 52 1.72 4.38 8.29
N GLN A 53 1.40 3.22 7.74
CA GLN A 53 0.71 2.15 8.44
C GLN A 53 1.53 1.61 9.61
N ALA A 54 2.84 1.42 9.42
CA ALA A 54 3.71 1.05 10.53
C ALA A 54 3.74 2.13 11.62
N ALA A 55 3.84 3.41 11.25
CA ALA A 55 3.83 4.52 12.20
C ALA A 55 2.50 4.62 12.96
N VAL A 56 1.37 4.49 12.26
CA VAL A 56 0.02 4.48 12.85
C VAL A 56 -0.16 3.27 13.77
N GLY A 57 0.33 2.10 13.37
CA GLY A 57 0.31 0.89 14.18
C GLY A 57 1.07 1.05 15.50
N LEU A 58 2.31 1.51 15.42
CA LEU A 58 3.15 1.78 16.60
C LEU A 58 2.55 2.87 17.49
N ALA A 59 1.98 3.92 16.89
CA ALA A 59 1.31 4.98 17.64
C ALA A 59 0.09 4.44 18.39
N ASN A 60 -0.74 3.62 17.72
CA ASN A 60 -1.91 3.00 18.34
C ASN A 60 -1.50 2.09 19.51
N GLU A 61 -0.45 1.28 19.33
CA GLU A 61 0.12 0.44 20.39
C GLU A 61 0.63 1.25 21.58
N ALA A 62 1.38 2.32 21.32
CA ALA A 62 1.87 3.21 22.37
C ALA A 62 0.73 3.90 23.13
N ILE A 63 -0.32 4.34 22.43
CA ILE A 63 -1.47 5.00 23.03
C ILE A 63 -2.29 4.02 23.88
N GLN A 64 -2.49 2.79 23.41
CA GLN A 64 -3.14 1.73 24.19
C GLN A 64 -2.35 1.39 25.46
N ALA A 65 -1.02 1.30 25.37
CA ALA A 65 -0.16 1.10 26.54
C ALA A 65 -0.29 2.24 27.57
N LEU A 66 -0.48 3.48 27.10
CA LEU A 66 -0.70 4.66 27.95
C LEU A 66 -2.15 4.82 28.45
N ARG A 67 -3.07 3.94 28.04
CA ARG A 67 -4.53 4.03 28.33
C ARG A 67 -5.12 5.42 28.02
N ALA A 68 -4.55 6.13 27.05
CA ALA A 68 -5.03 7.46 26.71
C ALA A 68 -6.23 7.36 25.75
N PRO A 69 -7.33 8.10 26.00
CA PRO A 69 -8.46 8.13 25.08
C PRO A 69 -8.04 8.78 23.77
N MET A 70 -8.20 8.07 22.65
CA MET A 70 -8.03 8.66 21.32
C MET A 70 -9.31 9.34 20.88
N PRO A 71 -9.31 10.67 20.65
CA PRO A 71 -10.50 11.37 20.19
C PRO A 71 -10.86 11.05 18.73
N PHE A 72 -9.93 10.47 17.94
CA PHE A 72 -10.16 10.12 16.54
C PHE A 72 -9.28 8.94 16.09
N SER A 73 -9.72 8.24 15.05
CA SER A 73 -8.97 7.15 14.41
C SER A 73 -7.83 7.69 13.54
N LEU A 74 -6.63 7.11 13.68
CA LEU A 74 -5.44 7.46 12.90
C LEU A 74 -5.34 6.69 11.56
N PHE A 75 -6.12 5.63 11.39
CA PHE A 75 -6.09 4.77 10.18
C PHE A 75 -6.37 5.51 8.86
N PRO A 76 -7.26 6.52 8.78
CA PRO A 76 -7.45 7.30 7.54
C PRO A 76 -6.17 7.96 7.03
N ALA A 77 -5.19 8.24 7.90
CA ALA A 77 -3.91 8.84 7.51
C ALA A 77 -3.13 7.94 6.53
N VAL A 78 -3.24 6.62 6.66
CA VAL A 78 -2.61 5.65 5.75
C VAL A 78 -3.13 5.82 4.33
N THR A 79 -4.46 5.90 4.18
CA THR A 79 -5.12 6.06 2.88
C THR A 79 -4.83 7.44 2.29
N ILE A 80 -4.90 8.50 3.08
CA ILE A 80 -4.62 9.86 2.62
C ILE A 80 -3.18 9.97 2.12
N ALA A 81 -2.20 9.51 2.91
CA ALA A 81 -0.79 9.62 2.55
C ALA A 81 -0.43 8.75 1.34
N GLY A 82 -0.94 7.52 1.28
CA GLY A 82 -0.73 6.62 0.15
C GLY A 82 -1.31 7.17 -1.15
N THR A 83 -2.59 7.59 -1.14
CA THR A 83 -3.23 8.15 -2.35
C THR A 83 -2.64 9.51 -2.75
N ALA A 84 -2.21 10.32 -1.80
CA ALA A 84 -1.49 11.57 -2.10
C ALA A 84 -0.14 11.31 -2.78
N ALA A 85 0.63 10.34 -2.28
CA ALA A 85 1.91 9.99 -2.89
C ALA A 85 1.71 9.42 -4.30
N ALA A 86 0.70 8.55 -4.50
CA ALA A 86 0.38 8.00 -5.80
C ALA A 86 -0.01 9.08 -6.82
N ALA A 87 -0.98 9.93 -6.47
CA ALA A 87 -1.44 11.00 -7.33
C ALA A 87 -0.33 12.03 -7.62
N ALA A 88 0.49 12.37 -6.63
CA ALA A 88 1.59 13.31 -6.80
C ALA A 88 2.65 12.79 -7.78
N VAL A 89 3.02 11.50 -7.65
CA VAL A 89 4.02 10.87 -8.51
C VAL A 89 3.46 10.61 -9.91
N ALA A 90 2.23 10.10 -10.04
CA ALA A 90 1.60 9.86 -11.34
C ALA A 90 1.46 11.17 -12.14
N LEU A 91 0.91 12.23 -11.52
CA LEU A 91 0.77 13.53 -12.17
C LEU A 91 2.13 14.18 -12.47
N GLY A 92 3.10 14.02 -11.57
CA GLY A 92 4.40 14.65 -11.70
C GLY A 92 5.34 13.99 -12.70
N ALA A 93 5.27 12.67 -12.88
CA ALA A 93 6.11 11.91 -13.82
C ALA A 93 5.46 11.65 -15.19
N GLY A 94 4.13 11.48 -15.25
CA GLY A 94 3.41 11.11 -16.47
C GLY A 94 2.29 12.07 -16.87
N GLY A 95 2.14 13.18 -16.14
CA GLY A 95 1.11 14.17 -16.41
C GLY A 95 -0.31 13.68 -16.12
N LEU A 96 -1.29 14.35 -16.72
CA LEU A 96 -2.71 14.06 -16.50
C LEU A 96 -3.11 12.64 -16.93
N ALA A 97 -2.51 12.10 -17.99
CA ALA A 97 -2.84 10.77 -18.47
C ALA A 97 -2.50 9.68 -17.43
N ALA A 98 -1.34 9.78 -16.78
CA ALA A 98 -0.96 8.84 -15.73
C ALA A 98 -1.82 9.02 -14.47
N LEU A 99 -2.19 10.25 -14.12
CA LEU A 99 -3.14 10.51 -13.04
C LEU A 99 -4.51 9.88 -13.33
N VAL A 100 -5.01 9.98 -14.56
CA VAL A 100 -6.29 9.36 -14.94
C VAL A 100 -6.21 7.84 -14.80
N LEU A 101 -5.12 7.20 -15.21
CA LEU A 101 -4.95 5.75 -15.02
C LEU A 101 -4.87 5.36 -13.54
N ASP A 102 -4.20 6.17 -12.71
CA ASP A 102 -4.18 5.97 -11.25
C ASP A 102 -5.59 6.08 -10.64
N VAL A 103 -6.37 7.08 -11.06
CA VAL A 103 -7.77 7.23 -10.64
C VAL A 103 -8.63 6.06 -11.11
N VAL A 104 -8.42 5.55 -12.33
CA VAL A 104 -9.11 4.34 -12.83
C VAL A 104 -8.74 3.11 -11.99
N TYR A 105 -7.47 2.96 -11.62
CA TYR A 105 -7.03 1.91 -10.70
C TYR A 105 -7.73 2.01 -9.34
N VAL A 106 -7.81 3.21 -8.75
CA VAL A 106 -8.55 3.45 -7.50
C VAL A 106 -10.03 3.14 -7.66
N ALA A 107 -10.67 3.59 -8.75
CA ALA A 107 -12.08 3.34 -9.03
C ALA A 107 -12.39 1.85 -9.19
N ALA A 108 -11.52 1.10 -9.88
CA ALA A 108 -11.62 -0.35 -9.99
C ALA A 108 -11.55 -1.02 -8.61
N GLY A 109 -10.65 -0.56 -7.74
CA GLY A 109 -10.56 -1.05 -6.36
C GLY A 109 -11.79 -0.73 -5.52
N ILE A 110 -12.44 0.43 -5.71
CA ILE A 110 -13.70 0.77 -5.06
C ILE A 110 -14.81 -0.16 -5.55
N ALA A 111 -14.94 -0.34 -6.88
CA ALA A 111 -15.96 -1.20 -7.47
C ALA A 111 -15.84 -2.65 -6.99
N LEU A 112 -14.63 -3.18 -6.89
CA LEU A 112 -14.36 -4.54 -6.40
C LEU A 112 -14.62 -4.72 -4.90
N ARG A 113 -14.68 -3.63 -4.11
CA ARG A 113 -15.05 -3.68 -2.68
C ARG A 113 -16.56 -3.74 -2.45
N VAL A 114 -17.37 -3.28 -3.42
CA VAL A 114 -18.84 -3.19 -3.26
C VAL A 114 -19.46 -4.55 -2.92
N PRO A 115 -19.15 -5.67 -3.62
CA PRO A 115 -19.72 -6.98 -3.25
C PRO A 115 -19.35 -7.42 -1.83
N GLY A 116 -18.12 -7.13 -1.40
CA GLY A 116 -17.67 -7.41 -0.03
C GLY A 116 -18.43 -6.60 1.02
N ALA A 117 -18.72 -5.32 0.73
CA ALA A 117 -19.52 -4.48 1.60
C ALA A 117 -20.98 -4.98 1.70
N ILE A 118 -21.60 -5.36 0.58
CA ILE A 118 -22.98 -5.89 0.55
C ILE A 118 -23.07 -7.17 1.38
N THR A 119 -22.21 -8.15 1.10
CA THR A 119 -22.20 -9.44 1.82
C THR A 119 -21.93 -9.28 3.32
N PHE A 120 -21.07 -8.33 3.71
CA PHE A 120 -20.85 -8.00 5.12
C PHE A 120 -22.13 -7.44 5.76
N CYS A 121 -22.77 -6.47 5.12
CA CYS A 121 -23.98 -5.83 5.63
C CYS A 121 -25.17 -6.77 5.72
N GLU A 122 -25.32 -7.71 4.79
CA GLU A 122 -26.32 -8.76 4.85
C GLU A 122 -26.08 -9.70 6.05
N ARG A 123 -24.82 -10.08 6.31
CA ARG A 123 -24.46 -10.96 7.43
C ARG A 123 -24.48 -10.28 8.79
N SER A 124 -24.19 -8.98 8.85
CA SER A 124 -24.18 -8.20 10.09
C SER A 124 -25.57 -7.67 10.48
N GLY A 125 -26.62 -7.96 9.69
CA GLY A 125 -27.97 -7.48 9.94
C GLY A 125 -28.12 -5.96 9.73
N GLY A 126 -27.29 -5.36 8.87
CA GLY A 126 -27.29 -3.92 8.59
C GLY A 126 -26.64 -3.05 9.65
N ALA A 127 -26.06 -3.63 10.71
CA ALA A 127 -25.30 -2.89 11.71
C ALA A 127 -23.81 -2.94 11.36
N ASN A 128 -23.17 -1.77 11.30
CA ASN A 128 -21.72 -1.68 11.21
C ASN A 128 -21.14 -1.53 12.63
N PRO A 129 -20.37 -2.49 13.17
CA PRO A 129 -19.87 -2.43 14.54
C PRO A 129 -18.73 -1.42 14.75
N PHE A 130 -18.26 -0.78 13.67
CA PHE A 130 -17.13 0.14 13.71
C PHE A 130 -17.58 1.61 13.76
N PRO A 131 -16.91 2.48 14.55
CA PRO A 131 -17.20 3.90 14.57
C PRO A 131 -16.87 4.54 13.21
N GLY A 132 -17.89 5.11 12.55
CA GLY A 132 -17.74 5.73 11.23
C GLY A 132 -19.07 5.87 10.47
N PRO A 133 -19.04 6.38 9.22
CA PRO A 133 -20.23 6.40 8.38
C PRO A 133 -20.72 4.97 8.09
N ASP A 134 -22.04 4.81 8.05
CA ASP A 134 -22.67 3.51 7.83
C ASP A 134 -22.44 3.00 6.40
N GLN A 135 -21.49 2.07 6.25
CA GLN A 135 -21.09 1.51 4.97
C GLN A 135 -22.17 0.63 4.33
N CYS A 136 -23.24 0.32 5.06
CA CYS A 136 -24.38 -0.45 4.56
C CYS A 136 -25.38 0.40 3.76
N THR A 137 -25.24 1.73 3.79
CA THR A 137 -25.99 2.64 2.92
C THR A 137 -25.10 3.16 1.80
N ALA A 138 -25.67 3.44 0.62
CA ALA A 138 -24.90 4.02 -0.49
C ALA A 138 -24.23 5.35 -0.11
N VAL A 139 -24.91 6.18 0.68
CA VAL A 139 -24.39 7.47 1.14
C VAL A 139 -23.26 7.30 2.15
N GLY A 140 -23.40 6.39 3.12
CA GLY A 140 -22.33 6.14 4.08
C GLY A 140 -21.15 5.39 3.47
N PHE A 141 -21.36 4.54 2.46
CA PHE A 141 -20.28 3.95 1.66
C PHE A 141 -19.50 5.06 0.94
N LEU A 142 -20.16 5.96 0.22
CA LEU A 142 -19.50 7.10 -0.43
C LEU A 142 -18.80 8.03 0.58
N ALA A 143 -19.44 8.30 1.72
CA ALA A 143 -18.84 9.07 2.79
C ALA A 143 -17.58 8.39 3.34
N SER A 144 -17.51 7.06 3.38
CA SER A 144 -16.32 6.32 3.84
C SER A 144 -15.11 6.47 2.91
N LEU A 145 -15.31 6.88 1.65
CA LEU A 145 -14.25 7.10 0.66
C LEU A 145 -13.58 8.48 0.80
N TRP A 146 -14.03 9.34 1.74
CA TRP A 146 -13.44 10.66 1.98
C TRP A 146 -11.91 10.68 2.08
N PRO A 147 -11.20 9.71 2.70
CA PRO A 147 -9.75 9.74 2.82
C PRO A 147 -9.06 9.63 1.45
N GLN A 148 -9.67 8.91 0.51
CA GLN A 148 -9.12 8.73 -0.84
C GLN A 148 -9.23 10.03 -1.63
N PHE A 149 -10.39 10.70 -1.58
CA PHE A 149 -10.57 11.98 -2.26
C PHE A 149 -9.67 13.07 -1.70
N VAL A 150 -9.54 13.14 -0.36
CA VAL A 150 -8.62 14.08 0.30
C VAL A 150 -7.17 13.82 -0.10
N GLY A 151 -6.74 12.56 -0.12
CA GLY A 151 -5.38 12.22 -0.52
C GLY A 151 -5.10 12.53 -1.99
N ILE A 152 -6.00 12.18 -2.92
CA ILE A 152 -5.86 12.57 -4.34
C ILE A 152 -5.74 14.09 -4.49
N GLY A 153 -6.62 14.85 -3.82
CA GLY A 153 -6.58 16.31 -3.84
C GLY A 153 -5.24 16.87 -3.32
N LEU A 154 -4.77 16.34 -2.19
CA LEU A 154 -3.46 16.70 -1.61
C LEU A 154 -2.32 16.38 -2.58
N GLY A 155 -2.35 15.21 -3.22
CA GLY A 155 -1.34 14.77 -4.19
C GLY A 155 -1.26 15.70 -5.42
N ILE A 156 -2.41 16.13 -5.94
CA ILE A 156 -2.49 17.09 -7.05
C ILE A 156 -1.88 18.45 -6.64
N VAL A 157 -2.21 18.94 -5.44
CA VAL A 157 -1.64 20.20 -4.93
C VAL A 157 -0.11 20.06 -4.76
N LEU A 158 0.36 18.96 -4.16
CA LEU A 158 1.79 18.69 -3.98
C LEU A 158 2.53 18.66 -5.32
N ALA A 159 2.01 17.96 -6.32
CA ALA A 159 2.59 17.91 -7.67
C ALA A 159 2.70 19.29 -8.33
N ARG A 160 1.74 20.19 -8.07
CA ARG A 160 1.72 21.54 -8.66
C ARG A 160 2.62 22.56 -7.94
N THR A 161 3.02 22.31 -6.69
CA THR A 161 3.71 23.31 -5.85
C THR A 161 5.21 23.51 -6.13
N SER A 162 5.74 23.13 -7.31
CA SER A 162 7.13 23.38 -7.75
C SER A 162 8.26 22.87 -6.83
N LEU A 163 7.92 22.11 -5.77
CA LEU A 163 8.85 21.40 -4.89
C LEU A 163 9.51 20.18 -5.58
N ILE A 164 9.04 19.89 -6.79
CA ILE A 164 9.41 18.74 -7.59
C ILE A 164 10.04 19.26 -8.88
N THR A 165 11.30 18.92 -9.13
CA THR A 165 11.95 19.26 -10.40
C THR A 165 11.96 18.06 -11.32
N ARG A 166 11.80 18.29 -12.63
CA ARG A 166 11.94 17.22 -13.61
C ARG A 166 13.41 16.83 -13.78
N GLY A 167 13.71 15.54 -13.83
CA GLY A 167 15.03 15.03 -14.21
C GLY A 167 14.92 13.80 -15.10
N GLU A 168 15.94 13.55 -15.90
CA GLU A 168 15.93 12.52 -16.94
C GLU A 168 16.31 11.14 -16.38
N GLY A 169 15.49 10.11 -16.65
CA GLY A 169 15.75 8.72 -16.24
C GLY A 169 14.53 7.95 -15.69
N THR A 170 14.75 6.74 -15.19
CA THR A 170 13.69 5.79 -14.81
C THR A 170 13.76 5.39 -13.34
N ASN A 171 12.65 5.47 -12.59
CA ASN A 171 12.61 5.08 -11.19
C ASN A 171 12.32 3.58 -11.01
N SER A 172 13.36 2.76 -11.15
CA SER A 172 13.24 1.30 -11.06
C SER A 172 12.78 0.79 -9.69
N LEU A 173 12.90 1.57 -8.61
CA LEU A 173 12.37 1.18 -7.30
C LEU A 173 10.84 1.26 -7.30
N LEU A 174 10.29 2.40 -7.70
CA LEU A 174 8.85 2.64 -7.71
C LEU A 174 8.13 1.70 -8.69
N ARG A 175 8.75 1.36 -9.83
CA ARG A 175 8.21 0.38 -10.77
C ARG A 175 8.07 -1.01 -10.17
N VAL A 176 9.05 -1.46 -9.37
CA VAL A 176 8.98 -2.75 -8.66
C VAL A 176 7.90 -2.74 -7.60
N ALA A 177 7.85 -1.67 -6.80
CA ALA A 177 6.79 -1.49 -5.81
C ALA A 177 5.39 -1.47 -6.45
N GLY A 178 5.24 -0.76 -7.56
CA GLY A 178 4.00 -0.66 -8.31
C GLY A 178 3.56 -1.98 -8.91
N ALA A 179 4.50 -2.75 -9.45
CA ALA A 179 4.22 -4.08 -9.98
C ALA A 179 3.78 -5.06 -8.88
N LEU A 180 4.43 -5.01 -7.71
CA LEU A 180 4.00 -5.79 -6.55
C LEU A 180 2.59 -5.39 -6.11
N ALA A 181 2.33 -4.08 -5.93
CA ALA A 181 1.03 -3.57 -5.51
C ALA A 181 -0.08 -3.93 -6.51
N LEU A 182 0.19 -3.84 -7.81
CA LEU A 182 -0.75 -4.24 -8.87
C LEU A 182 -1.00 -5.76 -8.84
N ALA A 183 0.04 -6.58 -8.69
CA ALA A 183 -0.11 -8.04 -8.63
C ALA A 183 -0.89 -8.48 -7.39
N LEU A 184 -0.62 -7.87 -6.23
CA LEU A 184 -1.38 -8.09 -4.99
C LEU A 184 -2.83 -7.65 -5.16
N PHE A 185 -3.08 -6.52 -5.82
CA PHE A 185 -4.43 -6.07 -6.14
C PHE A 185 -5.19 -7.09 -7.00
N VAL A 186 -4.57 -7.63 -8.05
CA VAL A 186 -5.20 -8.65 -8.90
C VAL A 186 -5.52 -9.92 -8.12
N VAL A 187 -4.59 -10.40 -7.28
CA VAL A 187 -4.79 -11.59 -6.45
C VAL A 187 -5.93 -11.39 -5.45
N THR A 188 -5.94 -10.26 -4.75
CA THR A 188 -6.98 -9.95 -3.76
C THR A 188 -8.34 -9.74 -4.41
N ALA A 189 -8.39 -9.11 -5.59
CA ALA A 189 -9.61 -8.98 -6.38
C ALA A 189 -10.16 -10.33 -6.83
N ALA A 190 -9.30 -11.19 -7.41
CA ALA A 190 -9.69 -12.52 -7.86
C ALA A 190 -10.19 -13.39 -6.70
N TRP A 191 -9.51 -13.33 -5.55
CA TRP A 191 -9.94 -14.02 -4.34
C TRP A 191 -11.29 -13.47 -3.83
N GLY A 192 -11.46 -12.15 -3.76
CA GLY A 192 -12.72 -11.53 -3.34
C GLY A 192 -13.91 -11.93 -4.22
N ILE A 193 -13.71 -12.00 -5.54
CA ILE A 193 -14.73 -12.48 -6.50
C ILE A 193 -15.03 -13.96 -6.26
N ALA A 194 -14.00 -14.80 -6.12
CA ALA A 194 -14.18 -16.24 -5.89
C ALA A 194 -14.93 -16.53 -4.58
N VAL A 195 -14.65 -15.78 -3.51
CA VAL A 195 -15.36 -15.89 -2.22
C VAL A 195 -16.81 -15.41 -2.34
N ALA A 196 -17.06 -14.32 -3.06
CA ALA A 196 -18.43 -13.84 -3.29
C ALA A 196 -19.27 -14.86 -4.08
N GLN A 197 -18.68 -15.53 -5.08
CA GLN A 197 -19.32 -16.59 -5.86
C GLN A 197 -19.50 -17.89 -5.08
N SER A 198 -18.58 -18.20 -4.16
CA SER A 198 -18.68 -19.41 -3.33
C SER A 198 -19.63 -19.23 -2.16
N ALA A 199 -19.96 -18.01 -1.71
CA ALA A 199 -20.98 -17.79 -0.67
C ALA A 199 -22.36 -18.37 -1.04
N SER A 200 -22.66 -18.55 -2.33
CA SER A 200 -23.83 -19.30 -2.83
C SER A 200 -23.69 -20.84 -2.79
N ALA A 201 -22.52 -21.38 -2.44
CA ALA A 201 -22.19 -22.82 -2.44
C ALA A 201 -21.37 -23.30 -1.21
N ALA A 202 -20.99 -22.42 -0.27
CA ALA A 202 -19.93 -22.64 0.73
C ALA A 202 -20.43 -23.00 2.15
N GLU A 203 -21.39 -23.91 2.26
CA GLU A 203 -21.58 -24.62 3.54
C GLU A 203 -20.57 -25.78 3.73
N THR A 204 -19.77 -26.13 2.70
CA THR A 204 -19.02 -27.41 2.70
C THR A 204 -17.49 -27.35 2.54
N ALA A 205 -16.87 -26.18 2.32
CA ALA A 205 -15.40 -26.08 2.24
C ALA A 205 -14.84 -25.18 3.36
N GLY A 206 -14.29 -25.81 4.39
CA GLY A 206 -13.78 -25.14 5.60
C GLY A 206 -12.75 -24.03 5.32
N GLY A 207 -12.73 -23.02 6.20
CA GLY A 207 -11.94 -21.79 6.08
C GLY A 207 -10.43 -21.96 5.89
N SER A 208 -9.87 -23.13 6.21
CA SER A 208 -8.44 -23.46 6.01
C SER A 208 -8.03 -23.52 4.53
N THR A 209 -8.91 -23.99 3.64
CA THR A 209 -8.63 -24.06 2.20
C THR A 209 -8.54 -22.66 1.58
N SER A 210 -9.41 -21.74 2.02
CA SER A 210 -9.45 -20.35 1.53
C SER A 210 -8.21 -19.53 1.88
N ALA A 211 -7.61 -19.77 3.06
CA ALA A 211 -6.40 -19.08 3.53
C ALA A 211 -5.14 -19.53 2.78
N LEU A 212 -5.05 -20.82 2.42
CA LEU A 212 -3.93 -21.34 1.63
C LEU A 212 -3.96 -20.84 0.18
N THR A 213 -5.15 -20.70 -0.42
CA THR A 213 -5.28 -20.19 -1.79
C THR A 213 -4.83 -18.72 -1.89
N ILE A 214 -5.24 -17.87 -0.94
CA ILE A 214 -4.80 -16.47 -0.94
C ILE A 214 -3.30 -16.36 -0.64
N ALA A 215 -2.76 -17.21 0.24
CA ALA A 215 -1.33 -17.31 0.51
C ALA A 215 -0.51 -17.61 -0.74
N ALA A 216 -0.91 -18.63 -1.50
CA ALA A 216 -0.28 -19.01 -2.75
C ALA A 216 -0.36 -17.87 -3.77
N GLY A 217 -1.49 -17.18 -3.84
CA GLY A 217 -1.66 -16.00 -4.68
C GLY A 217 -0.68 -14.86 -4.32
N ILE A 218 -0.55 -14.54 -3.04
CA ILE A 218 0.38 -13.49 -2.56
C ILE A 218 1.83 -13.84 -2.91
N ALA A 219 2.22 -15.10 -2.73
CA ALA A 219 3.54 -15.58 -3.15
C ALA A 219 3.74 -15.49 -4.68
N ALA A 220 2.73 -15.85 -5.47
CA ALA A 220 2.78 -15.74 -6.94
C ALA A 220 2.90 -14.28 -7.41
N ALA A 221 2.18 -13.35 -6.76
CA ALA A 221 2.30 -11.91 -7.01
C ALA A 221 3.72 -11.40 -6.73
N ALA A 222 4.31 -11.84 -5.62
CA ALA A 222 5.70 -11.52 -5.27
C ALA A 222 6.70 -12.06 -6.30
N VAL A 223 6.51 -13.29 -6.78
CA VAL A 223 7.34 -13.88 -7.84
C VAL A 223 7.22 -13.08 -9.13
N ALA A 224 6.01 -12.74 -9.58
CA ALA A 224 5.79 -11.95 -10.79
C ALA A 224 6.48 -10.59 -10.72
N ALA A 225 6.33 -9.89 -9.59
CA ALA A 225 6.99 -8.61 -9.35
C ALA A 225 8.53 -8.75 -9.28
N GLY A 226 9.05 -9.83 -8.70
CA GLY A 226 10.49 -10.09 -8.66
C GLY A 226 11.08 -10.41 -10.05
N VAL A 227 10.36 -11.16 -10.89
CA VAL A 227 10.75 -11.38 -12.30
C VAL A 227 10.80 -10.05 -13.07
N LEU A 228 9.83 -9.16 -12.87
CA LEU A 228 9.88 -7.81 -13.44
C LEU A 228 11.05 -7.01 -12.87
N ALA A 229 11.29 -7.08 -11.56
CA ALA A 229 12.39 -6.38 -10.91
C ALA A 229 13.72 -6.74 -11.54
N ALA A 230 13.96 -8.01 -11.85
CA ALA A 230 15.17 -8.43 -12.54
C ALA A 230 15.38 -7.64 -13.84
N GLN A 231 14.31 -7.34 -14.59
CA GLN A 231 14.37 -6.63 -15.88
C GLN A 231 14.79 -5.16 -15.77
N LEU A 232 14.80 -4.62 -14.56
CA LEU A 232 15.08 -3.22 -14.28
C LEU A 232 16.51 -3.01 -13.74
N PRO A 233 17.09 -1.82 -13.91
CA PRO A 233 18.40 -1.51 -13.36
C PRO A 233 18.38 -1.59 -11.83
N ARG A 234 19.37 -2.29 -11.26
CA ARG A 234 19.49 -2.59 -9.82
C ARG A 234 18.30 -3.41 -9.27
N GLY A 235 17.68 -4.23 -10.11
CA GLY A 235 16.48 -5.03 -9.81
C GLY A 235 16.47 -5.73 -8.46
N VAL A 236 17.50 -6.53 -8.16
CA VAL A 236 17.59 -7.29 -6.89
C VAL A 236 17.66 -6.37 -5.67
N ARG A 237 18.45 -5.29 -5.75
CA ARG A 237 18.54 -4.29 -4.67
C ARG A 237 17.19 -3.61 -4.45
N ASN A 238 16.51 -3.22 -5.52
CA ASN A 238 15.20 -2.58 -5.42
C ASN A 238 14.15 -3.54 -4.86
N ALA A 239 14.15 -4.80 -5.29
CA ALA A 239 13.30 -5.85 -4.74
C ALA A 239 13.54 -6.02 -3.22
N ALA A 240 14.80 -6.06 -2.79
CA ALA A 240 15.15 -6.15 -1.37
C ALA A 240 14.65 -4.95 -0.55
N ILE A 241 14.76 -3.72 -1.09
CA ILE A 241 14.22 -2.52 -0.43
C ILE A 241 12.70 -2.57 -0.34
N VAL A 242 12.01 -2.95 -1.43
CA VAL A 242 10.56 -3.07 -1.47
C VAL A 242 10.07 -4.14 -0.49
N ALA A 243 10.72 -5.32 -0.46
CA ALA A 243 10.44 -6.38 0.50
C ALA A 243 10.63 -5.90 1.94
N ALA A 244 11.73 -5.21 2.24
CA ALA A 244 12.00 -4.68 3.57
C ALA A 244 10.92 -3.68 4.01
N VAL A 245 10.54 -2.73 3.15
CA VAL A 245 9.50 -1.73 3.45
C VAL A 245 8.12 -2.39 3.62
N TRP A 246 7.80 -3.38 2.78
CA TRP A 246 6.54 -4.13 2.87
C TRP A 246 6.43 -4.91 4.19
N LEU A 247 7.55 -5.39 4.74
CA LEU A 247 7.56 -6.07 6.04
C LEU A 247 7.53 -5.13 7.25
N VAL A 248 7.75 -3.81 7.10
CA VAL A 248 7.75 -2.89 8.25
C VAL A 248 6.38 -2.87 8.97
N PRO A 249 5.23 -2.73 8.27
CA PRO A 249 3.91 -2.90 8.89
C PRO A 249 3.75 -4.25 9.60
N TRP A 250 4.23 -5.32 8.98
CA TRP A 250 4.15 -6.67 9.56
C TRP A 250 4.87 -6.74 10.90
N PHE A 251 6.10 -6.24 10.99
CA PHE A 251 6.83 -6.16 12.25
C PHE A 251 6.15 -5.26 13.29
N ALA A 252 5.56 -4.14 12.85
CA ALA A 252 4.91 -3.18 13.71
C ALA A 252 3.56 -3.65 14.28
N LEU A 253 2.83 -4.50 13.53
CA LEU A 253 1.45 -4.86 13.83
C LEU A 253 1.26 -6.36 14.11
N GLN A 254 1.80 -7.22 13.27
CA GLN A 254 1.55 -8.66 13.34
C GLN A 254 2.39 -9.34 14.44
N VAL A 255 3.63 -8.90 14.66
CA VAL A 255 4.47 -9.48 15.74
C VAL A 255 3.91 -9.18 17.13
N PRO A 256 3.51 -7.94 17.48
CA PRO A 256 2.85 -7.66 18.76
C PRO A 256 1.50 -8.37 18.91
N PHE A 257 0.73 -8.47 17.82
CA PHE A 257 -0.54 -9.19 17.84
C PHE A 257 -0.32 -10.69 18.12
N ALA A 258 0.63 -11.31 17.43
CA ALA A 258 0.99 -12.71 17.61
C ALA A 258 1.48 -12.99 19.04
N SER A 259 2.30 -12.11 19.61
CA SER A 259 2.81 -12.30 20.97
C SER A 259 1.71 -12.24 22.03
N ARG A 260 0.74 -11.34 21.89
CA ARG A 260 -0.46 -11.28 22.77
C ARG A 260 -1.36 -12.49 22.59
N SER A 261 -1.59 -12.87 21.33
CA SER A 261 -2.45 -13.99 20.98
C SER A 261 -1.93 -15.34 21.51
N LEU A 262 -0.61 -15.51 21.60
CA LEU A 262 0.01 -16.72 22.19
C LEU A 262 -0.11 -16.77 23.72
N THR A 263 -0.38 -15.65 24.38
CA THR A 263 -0.55 -15.57 25.84
C THR A 263 -1.99 -15.75 26.31
N GLU A 264 -2.97 -15.62 25.42
CA GLU A 264 -4.40 -15.82 25.70
C GLU A 264 -4.88 -17.19 25.18
N SER A 265 -5.88 -17.80 25.81
CA SER A 265 -6.42 -19.10 25.39
C SER A 265 -7.18 -18.96 24.07
N MET A 266 -6.49 -19.11 22.94
CA MET A 266 -7.13 -19.10 21.62
C MET A 266 -7.84 -20.42 21.33
N ALA A 267 -9.06 -20.34 20.78
CA ALA A 267 -9.74 -21.50 20.22
C ALA A 267 -8.88 -22.12 19.10
N ALA A 268 -8.70 -23.44 19.12
CA ALA A 268 -7.81 -24.18 18.20
C ALA A 268 -8.13 -23.93 16.71
N GLU A 269 -9.38 -23.59 16.39
CA GLU A 269 -9.88 -23.32 15.05
C GLU A 269 -9.29 -22.03 14.42
N ASN A 270 -8.88 -21.06 15.24
CA ASN A 270 -8.33 -19.79 14.76
C ASN A 270 -6.80 -19.81 14.62
N VAL A 271 -6.12 -20.80 15.23
CA VAL A 271 -4.66 -20.89 15.26
C VAL A 271 -4.09 -21.02 13.85
N ILE A 272 -4.70 -21.85 13.00
CA ILE A 272 -4.22 -22.04 11.62
C ILE A 272 -4.34 -20.73 10.84
N ALA A 273 -5.48 -20.04 10.87
CA ALA A 273 -5.65 -18.77 10.16
C ALA A 273 -4.63 -17.71 10.62
N ILE A 274 -4.40 -17.60 11.93
CA ILE A 274 -3.45 -16.64 12.53
C ILE A 274 -2.00 -16.99 12.15
N VAL A 275 -1.60 -18.27 12.27
CA VAL A 275 -0.26 -18.71 11.88
C VAL A 275 -0.02 -18.50 10.38
N THR A 276 -1.03 -18.79 9.55
CA THR A 276 -0.90 -18.56 8.11
C THR A 276 -0.74 -17.06 7.83
N SER A 277 -1.56 -16.17 8.42
CA SER A 277 -1.42 -14.72 8.23
C SER A 277 -0.08 -14.16 8.72
N ILE A 278 0.50 -14.74 9.78
CA ILE A 278 1.82 -14.35 10.29
C ILE A 278 2.93 -14.77 9.32
N VAL A 279 2.87 -15.98 8.77
CA VAL A 279 4.02 -16.56 8.03
C VAL A 279 4.04 -16.18 6.53
N ILE A 280 2.88 -15.90 5.91
CA ILE A 280 2.79 -15.66 4.46
C ILE A 280 3.57 -14.42 4.00
N GLU A 281 3.43 -13.28 4.68
CA GLU A 281 4.04 -12.02 4.23
C GLU A 281 5.58 -12.09 4.20
N PRO A 282 6.28 -12.62 5.23
CA PRO A 282 7.72 -12.88 5.17
C PRO A 282 8.13 -13.82 4.03
N ILE A 283 7.38 -14.90 3.82
CA ILE A 283 7.67 -15.87 2.74
C ILE A 283 7.52 -15.20 1.37
N ALA A 284 6.46 -14.45 1.15
CA ALA A 284 6.23 -13.74 -0.11
C ALA A 284 7.30 -12.66 -0.34
N ALA A 285 7.70 -11.92 0.69
CA ALA A 285 8.80 -10.97 0.61
C ALA A 285 10.13 -11.65 0.23
N ALA A 286 10.41 -12.85 0.76
CA ALA A 286 11.55 -13.65 0.35
C ALA A 286 11.45 -14.10 -1.12
N PHE A 287 10.28 -14.57 -1.56
CA PHE A 287 10.05 -14.94 -2.96
C PHE A 287 10.26 -13.79 -3.93
N LEU A 288 9.89 -12.56 -3.56
CA LEU A 288 10.15 -11.37 -4.37
C LEU A 288 11.65 -11.17 -4.62
N VAL A 289 12.47 -11.27 -3.57
CA VAL A 289 13.93 -11.10 -3.66
C VAL A 289 14.59 -12.28 -4.40
N LEU A 290 14.18 -13.50 -4.07
CA LEU A 290 14.73 -14.72 -4.66
C LEU A 290 14.42 -14.80 -6.17
N SER A 291 13.18 -14.55 -6.57
CA SER A 291 12.81 -14.55 -7.99
C SER A 291 13.53 -13.45 -8.77
N ALA A 292 13.73 -12.26 -8.19
CA ALA A 292 14.56 -11.22 -8.78
C ALA A 292 16.02 -11.67 -8.96
N ALA A 293 16.59 -12.32 -7.94
CA ALA A 293 17.96 -12.82 -7.99
C ALA A 293 18.13 -13.93 -9.04
N VAL A 294 17.23 -14.92 -9.07
CA VAL A 294 17.25 -16.04 -10.02
C VAL A 294 17.06 -15.54 -11.45
N ALA A 295 16.04 -14.72 -11.71
CA ALA A 295 15.77 -14.18 -13.05
C ALA A 295 16.85 -13.21 -13.55
N SER A 296 17.61 -12.58 -12.65
CA SER A 296 18.78 -11.78 -13.03
C SER A 296 19.97 -12.65 -13.47
N ARG A 297 20.16 -13.81 -12.85
CA ARG A 297 21.22 -14.77 -13.21
C ARG A 297 20.97 -15.49 -14.53
N ALA A 298 19.71 -15.82 -14.84
CA ALA A 298 19.33 -16.46 -16.11
C ALA A 298 19.67 -15.61 -17.36
N ARG A 299 19.93 -14.31 -17.21
CA ARG A 299 20.41 -13.43 -18.29
C ARG A 299 21.91 -13.55 -18.58
N PHE A 300 22.68 -14.06 -17.63
CA PHE A 300 24.14 -14.19 -17.76
C PHE A 300 24.59 -15.56 -18.23
N ILE A 301 23.66 -16.52 -18.38
CA ILE A 301 23.97 -17.80 -19.02
C ILE A 301 23.98 -17.54 -20.53
N PRO A 302 25.13 -17.67 -21.22
CA PRO A 302 25.15 -17.56 -22.68
C PRO A 302 24.22 -18.63 -23.24
N ARG A 303 23.26 -18.22 -24.06
CA ARG A 303 22.56 -19.17 -24.92
C ARG A 303 23.58 -19.58 -25.98
N ASP A 304 23.99 -20.83 -25.97
CA ASP A 304 24.80 -21.38 -27.05
C ASP A 304 24.08 -21.10 -28.38
N PRO A 305 24.76 -20.50 -29.37
CA PRO A 305 24.19 -20.37 -30.70
C PRO A 305 24.09 -21.78 -31.30
N ALA A 306 22.86 -22.22 -31.55
CA ALA A 306 22.56 -23.38 -32.38
C ALA A 306 22.83 -23.08 -33.85
#